data_AF-A0A292YF70-F1
#
_entry.id   AF-A0A292YF70-F1
#
_cell.length_a   1.000
_cell.length_b   1.000
_cell.length_c   1.000
_cell.angle_alpha   90.00
_cell.angle_beta   90.00
_cell.angle_gamma   90.00
#
_symmetry.space_group_name_H-M   'P 1'
#
loop_
_entity.id
_entity.type
_entity.pdbx_description
1 polymer ?
#
loop_
_entity_poly.entity_id
_entity_poly.type
_entity_poly.pdbx_seq_one_letter_code
_entity_poly.pdbx_strand_id
1 'polypeptide(L)'
;MPAETERVRTDDPVRRVMRAPVASVTADRSARELAEELLADEIGAVLVDGTHGPVGIVSERDVITALATGGDLDRLQAADLMSTELVWADPQDAIGDVARRMHDAGVRHVPVRGTSGTVGGMVSVREILDVFAGPAD
;
A
#
# COMPACT_ATOMS: atom_id res chain seq x y z
N MET A 1 -8.46 22.94 26.62
CA MET A 1 -7.30 22.03 26.69
C MET A 1 -7.40 21.13 25.48
N PRO A 2 -6.47 21.19 24.51
CA PRO A 2 -6.50 20.22 23.41
C PRO A 2 -6.30 18.83 24.03
N ALA A 3 -7.14 17.88 23.65
CA ALA A 3 -7.00 16.50 24.08
C ALA A 3 -5.62 16.00 23.65
N GLU A 4 -4.81 15.53 24.60
CA GLU A 4 -3.59 14.79 24.27
C GLU A 4 -3.99 13.67 23.33
N THR A 5 -3.44 13.67 22.11
CA THR A 5 -3.72 12.60 21.15
C THR A 5 -3.09 11.35 21.72
N GLU A 6 -3.93 10.45 22.23
CA GLU A 6 -3.50 9.20 22.86
C GLU A 6 -2.57 8.43 21.91
N ARG A 7 -1.36 8.12 22.39
CA ARG A 7 -0.34 7.37 21.64
C ARG A 7 -0.97 6.09 21.06
N VAL A 8 -0.78 5.89 19.76
CA VAL A 8 -1.18 4.66 19.08
C VAL A 8 -0.29 3.51 19.57
N ARG A 9 -0.89 2.34 19.76
CA ARG A 9 -0.25 1.10 20.23
C ARG A 9 -0.42 -0.03 19.22
N THR A 10 0.30 -1.13 19.41
CA THR A 10 0.22 -2.28 18.49
C THR A 10 -1.10 -3.04 18.55
N ASP A 11 -1.84 -2.92 19.65
CA ASP A 11 -3.18 -3.48 19.85
C ASP A 11 -4.29 -2.55 19.35
N ASP A 12 -3.97 -1.30 18.99
CA ASP A 12 -4.91 -0.41 18.34
C ASP A 12 -5.29 -0.92 16.94
N PRO A 13 -6.49 -0.54 16.46
CA PRO A 13 -6.94 -0.92 15.14
C PRO A 13 -6.19 -0.17 14.02
N VAL A 14 -5.89 -0.88 12.94
CA VAL A 14 -5.09 -0.39 11.80
C VAL A 14 -5.66 0.85 11.12
N ARG A 15 -6.99 1.08 11.19
CA ARG A 15 -7.61 2.30 10.67
C ARG A 15 -7.06 3.60 11.29
N ARG A 16 -6.44 3.52 12.48
CA ARG A 16 -5.84 4.70 13.15
C ARG A 16 -4.56 5.17 12.47
N VAL A 17 -3.91 4.29 11.69
CA VAL A 17 -2.62 4.58 11.05
C VAL A 17 -2.68 4.49 9.53
N MET A 18 -3.69 3.81 8.95
CA MET A 18 -3.83 3.72 7.50
C MET A 18 -3.91 5.11 6.83
N ARG A 19 -3.41 5.20 5.60
CA ARG A 19 -3.53 6.37 4.74
C ARG A 19 -4.75 6.22 3.82
N ALA A 20 -5.48 7.32 3.67
CA ALA A 20 -6.58 7.46 2.72
C ALA A 20 -6.65 8.93 2.24
N PRO A 21 -7.00 9.21 0.97
CA PRO A 21 -7.27 8.24 -0.09
C PRO A 21 -6.01 7.45 -0.51
N VAL A 22 -6.21 6.31 -1.17
CA VAL A 22 -5.10 5.49 -1.69
C VAL A 22 -4.75 5.98 -3.08
N ALA A 23 -3.46 6.21 -3.35
CA ALA A 23 -2.99 6.54 -4.69
C ALA A 23 -3.33 5.39 -5.65
N SER A 24 -3.92 5.72 -6.80
CA SER A 24 -4.33 4.74 -7.79
C SER A 24 -3.97 5.16 -9.21
N VAL A 25 -3.77 4.16 -10.06
CA VAL A 25 -3.40 4.31 -11.47
C VAL A 25 -4.28 3.44 -12.34
N THR A 26 -4.37 3.75 -13.63
CA THR A 26 -5.06 2.89 -14.59
C THR A 26 -4.20 1.67 -14.95
N ALA A 27 -4.86 0.56 -15.31
CA ALA A 27 -4.23 -0.69 -15.69
C ALA A 27 -3.23 -0.59 -16.88
N ASP A 28 -3.42 0.40 -17.75
CA ASP A 28 -2.62 0.64 -18.95
C ASP A 28 -1.40 1.56 -18.73
N ARG A 29 -1.24 2.11 -17.52
CA ARG A 29 -0.11 2.98 -17.16
C ARG A 29 1.20 2.22 -17.29
N SER A 30 2.21 2.82 -17.92
CA SER A 30 3.49 2.14 -18.12
C SER A 30 4.30 1.99 -16.82
N ALA A 31 5.23 1.04 -16.79
CA ALA A 31 6.12 0.84 -15.66
C ALA A 31 7.04 2.05 -15.39
N ARG A 32 7.40 2.82 -16.43
CA ARG A 32 8.14 4.08 -16.26
C ARG A 32 7.29 5.12 -15.54
N GLU A 33 6.05 5.31 -15.99
CA GLU A 33 5.15 6.29 -15.39
C GLU A 33 4.81 5.91 -13.95
N LEU A 34 4.60 4.62 -13.67
CA LEU A 34 4.50 4.08 -12.32
C LEU A 34 5.71 4.47 -11.45
N ALA A 35 6.94 4.32 -11.96
CA ALA A 35 8.14 4.68 -11.21
C ALA A 35 8.21 6.18 -10.89
N GLU A 36 7.83 7.02 -11.86
CA GLU A 36 7.77 8.47 -11.71
C GLU A 36 6.73 8.88 -10.67
N GLU A 37 5.55 8.27 -10.67
CA GLU A 37 4.48 8.52 -9.72
C GLU A 37 4.86 8.06 -8.30
N LEU A 38 5.40 6.84 -8.14
CA LEU A 38 5.90 6.35 -6.85
C LEU A 38 6.93 7.30 -6.23
N LEU A 39 7.84 7.81 -7.07
CA LEU A 39 8.87 8.75 -6.64
C LEU A 39 8.29 10.13 -6.29
N ALA A 40 7.39 10.66 -7.12
CA ALA A 40 6.82 11.99 -6.94
C ALA A 40 5.94 12.07 -5.68
N ASP A 41 5.19 11.01 -5.39
CA ASP A 41 4.28 10.94 -4.26
C ASP A 41 4.92 10.38 -2.98
N GLU A 42 6.21 9.99 -3.04
CA GLU A 42 6.98 9.41 -1.93
C GLU A 42 6.33 8.16 -1.30
N ILE A 43 5.66 7.37 -2.14
CA ILE A 43 4.94 6.14 -1.80
C ILE A 43 5.60 4.90 -2.38
N GLY A 44 5.48 3.77 -1.70
CA GLY A 44 6.11 2.51 -2.13
C GLY A 44 5.18 1.56 -2.91
N ALA A 45 3.90 1.89 -3.04
CA ALA A 45 2.92 1.12 -3.79
C ALA A 45 1.70 1.97 -4.20
N VAL A 46 1.07 1.58 -5.30
CA VAL A 46 -0.18 2.15 -5.82
C VAL A 46 -1.22 1.07 -6.05
N LEU A 47 -2.48 1.44 -5.95
CA LEU A 47 -3.61 0.64 -6.37
C LEU A 47 -3.75 0.69 -7.90
N VAL A 48 -4.11 -0.43 -8.53
CA VAL A 48 -4.43 -0.46 -9.96
C VAL A 48 -5.95 -0.54 -10.12
N ASP A 49 -6.51 0.49 -10.75
CA ASP A 49 -7.93 0.56 -11.08
C ASP A 49 -8.20 -0.15 -12.41
N GLY A 50 -9.13 -1.10 -12.36
CA GLY A 50 -9.75 -1.72 -13.52
C GLY A 50 -11.06 -1.02 -13.89
N THR A 51 -11.70 -1.47 -14.96
CA THR A 51 -12.98 -0.92 -15.46
C THR A 51 -14.14 -1.01 -14.47
N HIS A 52 -14.06 -1.90 -13.48
CA HIS A 52 -15.13 -2.13 -12.49
C HIS A 52 -14.67 -1.91 -11.04
N GLY A 53 -13.56 -1.20 -10.84
CA GLY A 53 -12.94 -0.95 -9.53
C GLY A 53 -11.53 -1.51 -9.43
N PRO A 54 -10.89 -1.43 -8.26
CA PRO A 54 -9.51 -1.83 -8.09
C PRO A 54 -9.31 -3.33 -8.29
N VAL A 55 -8.28 -3.68 -9.05
CA VAL A 55 -7.98 -5.05 -9.47
C VAL A 55 -6.65 -5.56 -8.93
N GLY A 56 -5.75 -4.69 -8.48
CA GLY A 56 -4.45 -5.10 -7.97
C GLY A 56 -3.64 -3.99 -7.32
N ILE A 57 -2.41 -4.32 -6.95
CA ILE A 57 -1.41 -3.39 -6.42
C ILE A 57 -0.10 -3.58 -7.17
N VAL A 58 0.58 -2.47 -7.46
CA VAL A 58 1.97 -2.45 -7.96
C VAL A 58 2.83 -1.71 -6.95
N SER A 59 4.00 -2.25 -6.66
CA SER A 59 5.00 -1.68 -5.75
C SER A 59 6.31 -1.35 -6.47
N GLU A 60 7.17 -0.57 -5.79
CA GLU A 60 8.54 -0.30 -6.27
C GLU A 60 9.30 -1.59 -6.62
N ARG A 61 9.10 -2.65 -5.82
CA ARG A 61 9.74 -3.95 -6.04
C ARG A 61 9.34 -4.55 -7.39
N ASP A 62 8.12 -4.35 -7.82
CA ASP A 62 7.60 -4.95 -9.06
C ASP A 62 8.22 -4.24 -10.28
N VAL A 63 8.35 -2.90 -10.22
CA VAL A 63 9.09 -2.10 -11.22
C VAL A 63 10.57 -2.51 -11.27
N ILE A 64 11.23 -2.64 -10.11
CA ILE A 64 12.63 -3.08 -10.03
C ILE A 64 12.80 -4.49 -10.60
N THR A 65 11.86 -5.40 -10.32
CA THR A 65 11.88 -6.77 -10.84
C THR A 65 11.75 -6.77 -12.36
N ALA A 66 10.79 -6.01 -12.91
CA ALA A 66 10.62 -5.87 -14.35
C ALA A 66 11.93 -5.40 -15.02
N LEU A 67 12.55 -4.33 -14.49
CA LEU A 67 13.83 -3.83 -14.97
C LEU A 67 14.93 -4.90 -14.91
N ALA A 68 15.08 -5.59 -13.78
CA ALA A 68 16.10 -6.60 -13.57
C ALA A 68 15.95 -7.81 -14.51
N THR A 69 14.72 -8.13 -14.91
CA THR A 69 14.41 -9.22 -15.86
C THR A 69 14.49 -8.81 -17.33
N GLY A 70 14.90 -7.57 -17.63
CA GLY A 70 15.03 -7.06 -19.00
C GLY A 70 13.72 -6.58 -19.62
N GLY A 71 12.74 -6.23 -18.79
CA GLY A 71 11.48 -5.64 -19.22
C GLY A 71 11.67 -4.24 -19.84
N ASP A 72 10.89 -3.95 -20.87
CA ASP A 72 10.81 -2.61 -21.46
C ASP A 72 9.83 -1.77 -20.64
N LEU A 73 10.35 -0.83 -19.84
CA LEU A 73 9.54 -0.03 -18.92
C LEU A 73 8.56 0.92 -19.62
N ASP A 74 8.79 1.21 -20.90
CA ASP A 74 7.91 2.04 -21.72
C ASP A 74 6.78 1.23 -22.37
N ARG A 75 6.83 -0.11 -22.28
CA ARG A 75 5.82 -1.02 -22.85
C ARG A 75 5.07 -1.84 -21.82
N LEU A 76 5.75 -2.28 -20.76
CA LEU A 76 5.11 -3.01 -19.67
C LEU A 76 4.12 -2.09 -18.96
N GLN A 77 2.92 -2.60 -18.73
CA GLN A 77 1.83 -1.86 -18.11
C GLN A 77 1.63 -2.29 -16.65
N ALA A 78 0.92 -1.47 -15.87
CA ALA A 78 0.56 -1.79 -14.50
C ALA A 78 -0.16 -3.14 -14.39
N ALA A 79 -1.02 -3.47 -15.35
CA ALA A 79 -1.70 -4.77 -15.43
C ALA A 79 -0.74 -5.97 -15.55
N ASP A 80 0.42 -5.78 -16.17
CA ASP A 80 1.43 -6.84 -16.33
C ASP A 80 2.25 -7.06 -15.05
N LEU A 81 2.33 -6.03 -14.20
CA LEU A 81 3.16 -6.02 -12.99
C LEU A 81 2.37 -6.27 -11.70
N MET A 82 1.07 -5.99 -11.71
CA MET A 82 0.26 -5.98 -10.49
C MET A 82 0.10 -7.38 -9.88
N SER A 83 0.06 -7.42 -8.56
CA SER A 83 -0.49 -8.56 -7.83
C SER A 83 -1.99 -8.39 -7.64
N THR A 84 -2.76 -9.44 -7.91
CA THR A 84 -4.22 -9.49 -7.70
C THR A 84 -4.61 -10.33 -6.48
N GLU A 85 -3.74 -11.26 -6.06
CA GLU A 85 -3.85 -12.00 -4.82
C GLU A 85 -3.28 -11.18 -3.66
N LEU A 86 -4.11 -10.28 -3.13
CA LEU A 86 -3.70 -9.32 -2.11
C LEU A 86 -3.86 -9.87 -0.69
N VAL A 87 -2.88 -9.58 0.16
CA VAL A 87 -3.05 -9.66 1.62
C VAL A 87 -3.90 -8.47 2.06
N TRP A 88 -5.02 -8.73 2.72
CA TRP A 88 -5.94 -7.69 3.19
C TRP A 88 -5.86 -7.50 4.71
N ALA A 89 -6.18 -6.29 5.15
CA ALA A 89 -6.54 -6.01 6.53
C ALA A 89 -7.99 -5.53 6.62
N ASP A 90 -8.66 -5.89 7.71
CA ASP A 90 -9.90 -5.26 8.13
C ASP A 90 -9.58 -4.01 8.97
N PRO A 91 -10.40 -2.95 8.92
CA PRO A 91 -10.13 -1.68 9.62
C PRO A 91 -10.11 -1.80 11.16
N GLN A 92 -10.55 -2.94 11.70
CA GLN A 92 -10.53 -3.25 13.13
C GLN A 92 -9.35 -4.16 13.52
N ASP A 93 -8.59 -4.68 12.55
CA ASP A 93 -7.45 -5.55 12.84
C ASP A 93 -6.40 -4.80 13.64
N ALA A 94 -5.80 -5.49 14.62
CA ALA A 94 -4.71 -4.91 15.40
C ALA A 94 -3.51 -4.63 14.50
N ILE A 95 -2.88 -3.47 14.71
CA ILE A 95 -1.66 -3.03 13.99
C ILE A 95 -0.57 -4.12 14.02
N GLY A 96 -0.33 -4.73 15.18
CA GLY A 96 0.64 -5.81 15.33
C GLY A 96 0.30 -7.07 14.53
N ASP A 97 -0.97 -7.36 14.30
CA ASP A 97 -1.41 -8.53 13.51
C ASP A 97 -1.25 -8.26 12.02
N VAL A 98 -1.48 -7.03 11.58
CA VAL A 98 -1.19 -6.60 10.20
C VAL A 98 0.32 -6.60 9.94
N ALA A 99 1.12 -6.15 10.90
CA ALA A 99 2.58 -6.21 10.82
C ALA A 99 3.11 -7.66 10.67
N ARG A 100 2.53 -8.61 11.42
CA ARG A 100 2.88 -10.04 11.25
C ARG A 100 2.48 -10.56 9.86
N ARG A 101 1.29 -10.24 9.37
CA ARG A 101 0.86 -10.59 8.01
C ARG A 101 1.79 -10.02 6.93
N MET A 102 2.21 -8.76 7.06
CA MET A 102 3.21 -8.14 6.18
C MET A 102 4.51 -8.94 6.15
N HIS A 103 5.04 -9.26 7.33
CA HIS A 103 6.26 -10.04 7.49
C HIS A 103 6.13 -11.43 6.84
N ASP A 104 5.08 -12.18 7.19
CA ASP A 104 4.90 -13.56 6.76
C ASP A 104 4.67 -13.68 5.24
N ALA A 105 3.98 -12.70 4.64
CA ALA A 105 3.76 -12.65 3.21
C ALA A 105 4.89 -11.95 2.42
N GLY A 106 5.88 -11.37 3.11
CA GLY A 106 6.97 -10.62 2.46
C GLY A 106 6.50 -9.39 1.68
N VAL A 107 5.46 -8.71 2.18
CA VAL A 107 4.88 -7.49 1.59
C VAL A 107 5.02 -6.32 2.55
N ARG A 108 5.11 -5.10 2.01
CA ARG A 108 5.28 -3.86 2.80
C ARG A 108 4.07 -2.96 2.80
N HIS A 109 3.07 -3.25 1.97
CA HIS A 109 1.85 -2.48 1.82
C HIS A 109 0.69 -3.45 1.88
N VAL A 110 -0.32 -3.11 2.69
CA VAL A 110 -1.53 -3.92 2.86
C VAL A 110 -2.73 -3.00 2.64
N PRO A 111 -3.60 -3.29 1.66
CA PRO A 111 -4.86 -2.58 1.53
C PRO A 111 -5.78 -2.90 2.71
N VAL A 112 -6.48 -1.88 3.18
CA VAL A 112 -7.50 -1.97 4.23
C VAL A 112 -8.87 -1.98 3.57
N ARG A 113 -9.70 -2.96 3.95
CA ARG A 113 -11.06 -3.11 3.42
C ARG A 113 -11.92 -1.89 3.73
N GLY A 114 -12.55 -1.37 2.69
CA GLY A 114 -13.59 -0.35 2.75
C GLY A 114 -14.98 -0.96 2.85
N THR A 115 -16.00 -0.12 2.64
CA THR A 115 -17.40 -0.57 2.58
C THR A 115 -17.70 -1.18 1.22
N SER A 116 -18.52 -2.24 1.19
CA SER A 116 -19.04 -2.81 -0.07
C SER A 116 -17.94 -3.28 -1.05
N GLY A 117 -16.84 -3.81 -0.52
CA GLY A 117 -15.76 -4.39 -1.34
C GLY A 117 -14.77 -3.40 -1.94
N THR A 118 -14.81 -2.13 -1.51
CA THR A 118 -13.83 -1.11 -1.93
C THR A 118 -12.56 -1.16 -1.09
N VAL A 119 -11.54 -0.42 -1.50
CA VAL A 119 -10.36 -0.12 -0.68
C VAL A 119 -10.65 1.13 0.15
N GLY A 120 -10.64 0.98 1.47
CA GLY A 120 -10.88 2.08 2.41
C GLY A 120 -9.62 2.84 2.80
N GLY A 121 -8.45 2.25 2.57
CA GLY A 121 -7.14 2.83 2.86
C GLY A 121 -6.01 1.85 2.54
N MET A 122 -4.78 2.29 2.75
CA MET A 122 -3.58 1.46 2.66
C MET A 122 -2.73 1.70 3.90
N VAL A 123 -2.15 0.65 4.46
CA VAL A 123 -1.14 0.76 5.51
C VAL A 123 0.18 0.22 4.96
N SER A 124 1.27 0.96 5.18
CA SER A 124 2.61 0.48 4.84
C SER A 124 3.41 0.14 6.10
N VAL A 125 4.54 -0.54 5.90
CA VAL A 125 5.52 -0.78 6.96
C VAL A 125 6.02 0.52 7.60
N ARG A 126 5.98 1.66 6.89
CA ARG A 126 6.34 2.98 7.43
C ARG A 126 5.38 3.39 8.55
N GLU A 127 4.07 3.35 8.30
CA GLU A 127 3.05 3.63 9.32
C GLU A 127 3.16 2.68 10.52
N ILE A 128 3.49 1.41 10.28
CA ILE A 128 3.72 0.43 11.35
C ILE A 128 4.94 0.84 12.19
N LEU A 129 6.05 1.24 11.55
CA LEU A 129 7.27 1.66 12.23
C LEU A 129 7.07 2.94 13.04
N ASP A 130 6.26 3.89 12.58
CA ASP A 130 5.95 5.13 13.31
C ASP A 130 5.31 4.84 14.68
N VAL A 131 4.54 3.75 14.80
CA VAL A 131 3.96 3.30 16.08
C VAL A 131 5.05 2.85 17.07
N PHE A 132 6.15 2.27 16.58
CA PHE A 132 7.27 1.82 17.41
C PHE A 132 8.28 2.92 17.71
N ALA A 133 8.56 3.78 16.72
CA ALA A 133 9.54 4.85 16.84
C ALA A 133 9.06 6.00 17.75
N GLY A 134 7.74 6.15 17.91
CA GLY A 134 7.17 7.37 18.49
C GLY A 134 7.19 8.52 17.48
N PRO A 135 6.64 9.70 17.82
CA PRO A 135 6.68 10.84 16.91
C PRO A 135 8.12 11.18 16.57
N ALA A 136 8.40 11.39 15.27
CA ALA A 136 9.64 12.01 14.84
C ALA A 136 9.71 13.43 15.40
N ASP A 137 10.82 13.77 16.06
CA ASP A 137 11.12 15.13 16.55
C ASP A 137 11.24 16.15 15.40
#